data_AF-A0A9E3QE54-F1
#
_entry.id   AF-A0A9E3QE54-F1
#
_cell.length_a   1.000
_cell.length_b   1.000
_cell.length_c   1.000
_cell.angle_alpha   90.00
_cell.angle_beta   90.00
_cell.angle_gamma   90.00
#
_symmetry.space_group_name_H-M   'P 1'
#
loop_
_entity.id
_entity.type
_entity.pdbx_description
1 polymer ?
#
loop_
_entity_poly.entity_id
_entity_poly.type
_entity_poly.pdbx_seq_one_letter_code
_entity_poly.pdbx_strand_id
1 'polypeptide(L)' 'MAAAPQFVLDSSIALAWCFADENDACADAIAAQFPSIEAFVPSLWPLEIANVLLLGERRGRSTQADTAHWTSFL' A
#
# COMPACT_ATOMS: atom_id res chain seq x y z
N MET A 1 5.43 -24.63 16.62
CA MET A 1 5.66 -23.39 15.85
C MET A 1 4.94 -22.26 16.56
N ALA A 2 5.61 -21.14 16.84
CA ALA A 2 4.91 -19.93 17.28
C ALA A 2 4.10 -19.39 16.09
N ALA A 3 2.89 -18.88 16.35
CA ALA A 3 2.08 -18.24 15.33
C ALA A 3 2.79 -16.96 14.85
N ALA A 4 2.72 -16.68 13.55
CA ALA A 4 3.23 -15.43 13.01
C ALA A 4 2.47 -14.25 13.64
N PRO A 5 3.15 -13.15 14.00
CA PRO A 5 2.48 -11.95 14.48
C PRO A 5 1.46 -11.44 13.44
N GLN A 6 0.26 -11.11 13.92
CA GLN A 6 -0.82 -10.59 13.10
C GLN A 6 -0.78 -9.06 13.07
N PHE A 7 -0.98 -8.49 11.88
CA PHE A 7 -0.89 -7.05 11.65
C PHE A 7 -2.06 -6.59 10.78
N VAL A 8 -2.63 -5.43 11.08
CA VAL A 8 -3.62 -4.78 10.20
C VAL A 8 -2.89 -3.71 9.41
N LEU A 9 -2.80 -3.90 8.09
CA LEU A 9 -2.20 -2.95 7.18
C LEU A 9 -3.22 -1.89 6.78
N ASP A 10 -2.96 -0.65 7.20
CA ASP A 10 -3.74 0.50 6.77
C ASP A 10 -3.42 0.89 5.31
N SER A 11 -4.38 1.52 4.62
CA SER A 11 -4.20 1.95 3.23
C SER A 11 -3.11 3.01 3.09
N SER A 12 -2.96 3.91 4.06
CA SER A 12 -1.93 4.97 4.02
C SER A 12 -0.50 4.41 3.99
N ILE A 13 -0.22 3.38 4.80
CA ILE A 13 1.10 2.72 4.82
C ILE A 13 1.40 2.04 3.48
N ALA A 14 0.41 1.36 2.90
CA ALA A 14 0.61 0.70 1.62
C ALA A 14 0.80 1.69 0.47
N LEU A 15 0.07 2.81 0.50
CA LEU A 15 0.16 3.86 -0.53
C LEU A 15 1.52 4.56 -0.55
N ALA A 16 2.22 4.65 0.59
CA ALA A 16 3.58 5.17 0.64
C ALA A 16 4.56 4.37 -0.23
N TRP A 17 4.30 3.08 -0.50
CA TRP A 17 5.13 2.27 -1.41
C TRP A 17 4.78 2.45 -2.89
N CYS A 18 3.60 2.98 -3.21
CA CYS A 18 3.13 3.11 -4.59
C CYS A 18 3.61 4.39 -5.27
N PHE A 19 3.99 5.42 -4.50
CA PHE A 19 4.41 6.71 -5.01
C PHE A 19 5.92 6.92 -4.83
N ALA A 20 6.64 7.13 -5.93
CA ALA A 20 8.09 7.29 -5.90
C ALA A 20 8.56 8.60 -5.22
N ASP A 21 7.67 9.58 -5.06
CA ASP A 21 7.95 10.84 -4.35
C ASP A 21 7.72 10.72 -2.82
N GLU A 22 7.25 9.57 -2.33
CA GLU A 22 6.92 9.33 -0.94
C GLU A 22 7.98 8.41 -0.31
N ASN A 23 8.67 8.92 0.70
CA ASN A 23 9.72 8.17 1.41
C ASN A 23 9.39 8.16 2.91
N ASP A 24 8.80 7.06 3.36
CA ASP A 24 8.32 6.89 4.73
C ASP A 24 9.07 5.74 5.43
N ALA A 25 9.96 6.11 6.37
CA ALA A 25 10.78 5.15 7.10
C ALA A 25 9.96 4.17 7.95
N CYS A 26 8.75 4.56 8.39
CA CYS A 26 7.84 3.66 9.08
C CYS A 26 7.27 2.63 8.09
N ALA A 27 6.79 3.08 6.94
CA ALA A 27 6.29 2.20 5.90
C ALA A 27 7.37 1.22 5.41
N ASP A 28 8.61 1.67 5.22
CA ASP A 28 9.74 0.81 4.83
C ASP A 28 10.07 -0.23 5.91
N ALA A 29 10.06 0.16 7.18
CA ALA A 29 10.29 -0.76 8.29
C ALA A 29 9.17 -1.81 8.42
N ILE A 30 7.92 -1.46 8.07
CA ILE A 30 6.81 -2.41 7.98
C ILE A 30 7.00 -3.34 6.79
N ALA A 31 7.41 -2.81 5.62
CA ALA A 31 7.68 -3.59 4.42
C ALA A 31 8.68 -4.73 4.68
N ALA A 32 9.75 -4.44 5.43
CA ALA A 32 10.78 -5.40 5.80
C ALA A 32 10.28 -6.56 6.70
N GLN A 33 9.11 -6.41 7.35
CA GLN A 33 8.55 -7.41 8.26
C GLN A 33 7.63 -8.43 7.59
N PHE A 34 7.06 -8.13 6.40
CA PHE A 34 6.12 -9.02 5.70
C PHE A 34 6.56 -10.46 5.46
N PRO A 35 7.87 -10.80 5.32
CA PRO A 35 8.29 -12.20 5.27
C PRO A 35 7.94 -13.02 6.53
N SER A 36 7.57 -12.34 7.63
CA SER A 36 7.39 -12.94 8.96
C SER A 36 6.06 -12.58 9.65
N ILE A 37 5.21 -11.75 9.05
CA ILE A 37 3.92 -11.34 9.61
C ILE A 37 2.76 -11.82 8.73
N GLU A 38 1.62 -12.10 9.35
CA GLU A 38 0.35 -12.27 8.64
C GLU A 38 -0.38 -10.94 8.63
N ALA A 39 -0.66 -10.40 7.45
CA ALA A 39 -1.29 -9.10 7.29
C ALA A 39 -2.77 -9.22 6.90
N PHE A 40 -3.60 -8.45 7.58
CA PHE A 40 -5.02 -8.27 7.29
C PHE A 40 -5.26 -6.84 6.83
N VAL A 41 -6.30 -6.63 6.05
CA VAL A 41 -6.72 -5.30 5.61
C VAL A 41 -8.21 -5.08 5.92
N PRO A 42 -8.65 -3.83 6.16
CA PRO A 42 -10.07 -3.50 6.23
C PRO A 42 -10.81 -3.86 4.93
N SER A 43 -12.11 -4.15 5.01
CA SER A 43 -12.92 -4.47 3.82
C SER A 43 -13.02 -3.34 2.80
N LEU A 44 -12.84 -2.09 3.23
CA LEU A 44 -12.83 -0.90 2.36
C LEU A 44 -11.46 -0.62 1.73
N TRP A 45 -10.40 -1.32 2.16
CA TRP A 45 -9.03 -1.03 1.78
C TRP A 45 -8.81 -0.97 0.27
N PRO A 46 -9.34 -1.89 -0.58
CA PRO A 46 -9.16 -1.79 -2.03
C PRO A 46 -9.74 -0.51 -2.63
N LEU A 47 -10.86 -0.02 -2.09
CA LEU A 47 -11.51 1.21 -2.55
C LEU A 47 -10.68 2.44 -2.17
N GLU A 48 -10.08 2.44 -0.97
CA GLU A 48 -9.20 3.51 -0.52
C GLU A 48 -7.92 3.58 -1.37
N ILE A 49 -7.28 2.43 -1.63
CA ILE A 49 -6.10 2.35 -2.50
C ILE A 49 -6.44 2.86 -3.90
N ALA A 50 -7.48 2.32 -4.53
CA ALA A 50 -7.88 2.74 -5.89
C ALA A 50 -8.18 4.24 -5.96
N ASN A 51 -8.90 4.78 -4.97
CA ASN A 51 -9.24 6.20 -4.91
C ASN A 51 -7.99 7.09 -4.80
N VAL A 52 -7.03 6.73 -3.95
CA VAL A 52 -5.81 7.54 -3.79
C VAL A 52 -4.88 7.43 -4.99
N LEU A 53 -4.74 6.25 -5.61
CA LEU A 53 -3.96 6.09 -6.84
C LEU A 53 -4.52 6.96 -7.98
N LEU A 54 -5.84 6.93 -8.20
CA LEU A 54 -6.51 7.77 -9.20
C LEU A 54 -6.38 9.27 -8.86
N LEU A 55 -6.43 9.63 -7.59
CA LEU A 55 -6.22 11.02 -7.15
C LEU A 55 -4.77 11.48 -7.36
N GLY A 56 -3.80 10.59 -7.12
CA GLY A 56 -2.38 10.82 -7.37
C GLY A 56 -2.10 11.08 -8.84
N GLU A 57 -2.68 10.26 -9.73
CA GLU A 57 -2.61 10.45 -11.18
C GLU A 57 -3.18 11.80 -11.61
N ARG A 58 -4.38 12.14 -11.13
CA ARG A 58 -5.03 13.44 -11.44
C ARG A 58 -4.21 14.64 -10.96
N ARG A 59 -3.37 14.44 -9.95
CA ARG A 59 -2.46 15.46 -9.40
C ARG A 59 -1.05 15.40 -10.02
N GLY A 60 -0.80 14.48 -10.95
CA GLY A 60 0.50 14.29 -11.59
C GLY A 60 1.58 13.65 -10.71
N ARG A 61 1.20 12.99 -9.60
CA ARG A 61 2.13 12.25 -8.73
C ARG A 61 2.51 10.87 -9.27
N SER A 62 1.68 10.32 -10.16
CA SER A 62 1.91 9.04 -10.84
C SER A 62 1.46 9.12 -12.29
N THR A 63 1.93 8.21 -13.13
CA THR A 63 1.42 8.06 -14.50
C THR A 63 0.19 7.16 -14.52
N GLN A 64 -0.60 7.24 -15.60
CA GLN A 64 -1.69 6.29 -15.84
C GLN A 64 -1.21 4.84 -15.88
N ALA A 65 0.01 4.59 -16.36
CA ALA A 65 0.61 3.26 -16.37
C ALA A 65 0.89 2.75 -14.95
N ASP A 66 1.39 3.62 -14.06
CA ASP A 66 1.60 3.27 -12.65
C ASP A 66 0.27 2.98 -11.94
N THR A 67 -0.75 3.81 -12.16
CA THR A 67 -2.09 3.59 -11.59
C THR A 67 -2.68 2.27 -12.07
N ALA A 68 -2.59 1.98 -13.38
CA ALA A 68 -3.08 0.73 -13.95
C ALA A 68 -2.31 -0.49 -13.42
N HIS A 69 -1.00 -0.36 -13.22
CA HIS A 69 -0.17 -1.41 -12.62
C HIS A 69 -0.63 -1.71 -11.19
N TRP A 70 -0.71 -0.70 -10.33
CA TRP A 70 -1.06 -0.89 -8.93
C TRP A 70 -2.49 -1.39 -8.72
N THR A 71 -3.45 -0.86 -9.49
CA THR A 71 -4.84 -1.32 -9.43
C THR A 71 -5.05 -2.74 -9.93
N SER A 72 -4.12 -3.31 -10.70
CA SER A 72 -4.19 -4.71 -11.14
C SER A 72 -3.98 -5.73 -10.01
N PHE A 73 -3.46 -5.29 -8.86
CA PHE A 73 -3.27 -6.13 -7.67
C PHE A 73 -4.49 -6.13 -6.72
N LEU A 74 -5.50 -5.29 -6.98
CA LEU A 74 -6.74 -5.20 -6.20
C LEU A 74 -7.77 -6.23 -6.68
#